data_AF-A0A5K1FW36-F1
#
_entry.id   AF-A0A5K1FW36-F1
#
_cell.length_a   1.000
_cell.length_b   1.000
_cell.length_c   1.000
_cell.angle_alpha   90.00
_cell.angle_beta   90.00
_cell.angle_gamma   90.00
#
_symmetry.space_group_name_H-M   'P 1'
#
loop_
_entity.id
_entity.type
_entity.pdbx_description
1 polymer ?
#
loop_
_entity_poly.entity_id
_entity_poly.type
_entity_poly.pdbx_seq_one_letter_code
_entity_poly.pdbx_strand_id
1 'polypeptide(L)' 'EWWKADVMAVMQQAMQTGADFNLSDAYTINGQPGDLYPCSKP' A
#
# COMPACT_ATOMS: atom_id res chain seq x y z
N GLU A 1 5.75 3.06 -2.17
CA GLU A 1 4.75 2.04 -1.76
C GLU A 1 3.36 2.56 -2.07
N TRP A 2 2.40 1.67 -2.26
CA TRP A 2 1.01 1.95 -2.60
C TRP A 2 0.07 0.99 -1.87
N TRP A 3 -1.03 1.51 -1.32
CA TRP A 3 -2.11 0.72 -0.73
C TRP A 3 -3.39 0.95 -1.52
N LYS A 4 -4.17 -0.11 -1.76
CA LYS A 4 -5.54 0.00 -2.27
C LYS A 4 -6.50 0.51 -1.20
N ALA A 5 -6.21 0.20 0.06
CA ALA A 5 -6.93 0.76 1.20
C ALA A 5 -6.54 2.21 1.43
N ASP A 6 -7.44 2.97 2.07
CA ASP A 6 -7.14 4.31 2.56
C ASP A 6 -5.99 4.24 3.59
N VAL A 7 -4.92 4.99 3.36
CA VAL A 7 -3.74 5.02 4.23
C VAL A 7 -4.06 5.47 5.66
N MET A 8 -5.04 6.34 5.86
CA MET A 8 -5.49 6.77 7.18
C MET A 8 -6.21 5.63 7.90
N ALA A 9 -6.95 4.80 7.18
CA ALA A 9 -7.58 3.62 7.77
C ALA A 9 -6.53 2.58 8.20
N VAL A 10 -5.51 2.32 7.36
CA VAL A 10 -4.38 1.44 7.70
C VAL A 10 -3.66 1.94 8.95
N MET A 11 -3.44 3.26 9.06
CA MET A 11 -2.83 3.87 10.24
C MET A 11 -3.72 3.75 11.49
N GLN A 12 -5.00 4.06 11.38
CA GLN A 12 -5.93 3.97 12.51
C GLN A 12 -6.02 2.53 13.05
N GLN A 13 -6.01 1.52 12.16
CA GLN A 13 -6.02 0.12 12.57
C GLN A 13 -4.76 -0.23 13.39
N ALA A 14 -3.57 0.17 12.92
CA ALA A 14 -2.32 -0.05 13.65
C ALA A 14 -2.34 0.64 15.02
N MET A 15 -2.79 1.90 15.08
CA MET A 15 -2.92 2.65 16.34
C MET A 15 -3.90 2.01 17.33
N GLN A 16 -5.03 1.49 16.86
CA GLN A 16 -6.05 0.88 17.71
C GLN A 16 -5.63 -0.49 18.25
N THR A 17 -4.92 -1.28 17.45
CA THR A 17 -4.55 -2.65 17.80
C THR A 17 -3.17 -2.76 18.45
N GLY A 18 -2.30 -1.76 18.26
CA GLY A 18 -0.88 -1.83 18.62
C GLY A 18 -0.06 -2.77 17.73
N ALA A 19 -0.65 -3.31 16.67
CA ALA A 19 0.02 -4.13 15.68
C ALA A 19 0.77 -3.26 14.65
N ASP A 20 1.66 -3.88 13.88
CA ASP A 20 2.33 -3.22 12.78
C ASP A 20 1.35 -2.88 11.63
N PHE A 21 1.79 -2.03 10.70
CA PHE A 21 0.98 -1.67 9.54
C PHE A 21 0.80 -2.87 8.59
N ASN A 22 -0.34 -2.88 7.88
CA ASN A 22 -0.56 -3.86 6.81
C ASN A 22 0.46 -3.63 5.68
N LEU A 23 0.98 -4.74 5.13
CA LEU A 23 1.86 -4.69 3.95
C LEU A 23 1.20 -3.93 2.80
N SER A 24 2.02 -3.18 2.05
CA SER A 24 1.57 -2.45 0.88
C SER A 24 1.16 -3.40 -0.25
N ASP A 25 0.21 -2.97 -1.08
CA ASP A 25 -0.23 -3.70 -2.27
C ASP A 25 0.83 -3.64 -3.39
N ALA A 26 1.65 -2.60 -3.40
CA ALA A 26 2.76 -2.48 -4.34
C ALA A 26 3.91 -1.58 -3.86
N TYR A 27 5.13 -1.95 -4.23
CA TYR A 27 6.25 -1.02 -4.28
C TYR A 27 6.16 -0.17 -5.53
N THR A 28 6.66 1.07 -5.46
CA THR A 28 6.53 2.04 -6.54
C THR A 28 7.86 2.73 -6.82
N ILE A 29 8.15 2.97 -8.09
CA ILE A 29 9.23 3.88 -8.53
C ILE A 29 8.55 5.09 -9.17
N ASN A 30 8.79 6.30 -8.63
CA ASN A 30 8.15 7.54 -9.08
C ASN A 30 6.61 7.48 -9.14
N GLY A 31 5.98 6.78 -8.18
CA GLY A 31 4.53 6.63 -8.11
C GLY A 31 3.94 5.53 -9.00
N GLN A 32 4.76 4.81 -9.77
CA GLN A 32 4.32 3.71 -10.64
C GLN A 32 4.71 2.35 -10.05
N PRO A 33 3.77 1.39 -9.90
CA PRO A 33 4.08 0.03 -9.44
C PRO A 33 4.99 -0.76 -10.40
N GLY A 34 4.77 -0.60 -11.71
CA GLY A 34 5.51 -1.30 -12.76
C GLY A 34 4.92 -2.66 -13.16
N ASP A 35 5.54 -3.29 -14.15
CA ASP A 35 4.97 -4.37 -14.96
C ASP A 35 4.60 -5.66 -14.23
N LEU A 36 5.16 -5.88 -13.04
CA LEU A 36 4.89 -7.06 -12.22
C LEU A 36 3.61 -6.93 -11.39
N TYR A 37 3.02 -5.73 -11.31
CA TYR A 37 1.75 -5.49 -10.64
C TYR A 37 0.59 -5.45 -11.64
N PRO A 38 -0.60 -5.95 -11.26
CA PRO A 38 -1.78 -5.89 -12.11
C PRO A 38 -2.09 -4.47 -12.58
N CYS A 39 -2.54 -4.35 -13.83
CA CYS A 39 -3.02 -3.09 -14.44
C CYS A 39 -1.98 -1.95 -14.46
N SER A 40 -0.70 -2.24 -14.27
CA SER A 40 0.38 -1.24 -14.16
C SER A 40 1.43 -1.33 -15.28
N LYS A 41 1.15 -2.17 -16.29
CA LYS A 41 1.92 -2.24 -17.54
C LYS A 41 1.55 -1.04 -18.45
N PRO A 42 2.46 -0.59 -19.33
CA PRO A 42 2.20 0.49 -20.29
C PRO A 42 0.98 0.25 -21.18
#